data_AF-A0A7Z9WE60-F1
#
_entry.id   AF-A0A7Z9WE60-F1
#
_cell.length_a   1.000
_cell.length_b   1.000
_cell.length_c   1.000
_cell.angle_alpha   90.00
_cell.angle_beta   90.00
_cell.angle_gamma   90.00
#
_symmetry.space_group_name_H-M   'P 1'
#
loop_
_entity.id
_entity.type
_entity.pdbx_description
1 polymer ?
#
loop_
_entity_poly.entity_id
_entity_poly.type
_entity_poly.pdbx_seq_one_letter_code
_entity_poly.pdbx_strand_id
1 'polypeptide(L)'
;MGNVVVVGTQWGDEGKGKVVDLLTAQAHVVVRFQGGNNAGHTLVVGGKKFIFHLIPSGILYEDKTCLIGNGVVVDPEVLLQEIDRLAEAGVSVQPGRLYLSEKAHLIMPYHKALD
;
A
#
# COMPACT_ATOMS: atom_id res chain seq x y z
N MET A 1 20.70 3.59 13.08
CA MET A 1 19.58 3.96 12.18
C MET A 1 18.33 3.34 12.76
N GLY A 2 17.26 4.10 12.99
CA GLY A 2 16.04 3.62 13.63
C GLY A 2 14.97 3.27 12.60
N ASN A 3 14.33 2.11 12.76
CA ASN A 3 13.19 1.69 11.96
C ASN A 3 11.95 1.72 12.85
N VAL A 4 10.80 2.13 12.27
CA VAL A 4 9.53 2.17 12.98
C VAL A 4 8.58 1.17 12.32
N VAL A 5 7.91 0.37 13.14
CA VAL A 5 6.91 -0.61 12.70
C VAL A 5 5.56 -0.22 13.30
N VAL A 6 4.55 -0.08 12.46
CA VAL A 6 3.17 0.19 12.87
C VAL A 6 2.37 -1.09 12.77
N VAL A 7 1.84 -1.54 13.91
CA VAL A 7 1.00 -2.76 14.02
C VAL A 7 -0.29 -2.45 14.76
N GLY A 8 -1.32 -3.25 14.46
CA GLY A 8 -2.58 -3.23 15.20
C GLY A 8 -2.44 -4.19 16.37
N THR A 9 -2.90 -3.78 17.54
CA THR A 9 -2.81 -4.58 18.77
C THR A 9 -4.13 -5.27 19.12
N GLN A 10 -5.15 -5.10 18.27
CA GLN A 10 -6.51 -5.62 18.45
C GLN A 10 -6.90 -6.45 17.21
N TRP A 11 -8.19 -6.45 16.84
CA TRP A 11 -8.74 -7.23 15.73
C TRP A 11 -9.06 -6.36 14.50
N GLY A 12 -8.15 -5.47 14.12
CA GLY A 12 -8.36 -4.60 12.95
C GLY A 12 -9.07 -3.29 13.28
N ASP A 13 -9.19 -2.42 12.27
CA ASP A 13 -9.84 -1.11 12.34
C ASP A 13 -9.38 -0.15 13.45
N GLU A 14 -8.17 -0.32 13.97
CA GLU A 14 -7.60 0.54 15.02
C GLU A 14 -7.14 1.92 14.51
N GLY A 15 -7.43 2.25 13.25
CA GLY A 15 -7.01 3.51 12.64
C GLY A 15 -5.51 3.60 12.32
N LYS A 16 -4.81 2.45 12.22
CA LYS A 16 -3.37 2.35 11.87
C LYS A 16 -2.95 3.28 10.74
N GLY A 17 -3.80 3.38 9.73
CA GLY A 17 -3.56 4.22 8.57
C GLY A 17 -3.28 5.69 8.89
N LYS A 18 -3.97 6.27 9.89
CA LYS A 18 -3.71 7.65 10.33
C LYS A 18 -2.31 7.79 10.94
N VAL A 19 -1.87 6.78 11.69
CA VAL A 19 -0.53 6.74 12.30
C VAL A 19 0.54 6.55 11.23
N VAL A 20 0.29 5.66 10.26
CA VAL A 20 1.19 5.45 9.11
C VAL A 20 1.36 6.75 8.33
N ASP A 21 0.29 7.47 8.01
CA ASP A 21 0.35 8.74 7.30
C ASP A 21 1.16 9.80 8.07
N LEU A 22 0.88 9.96 9.38
CA LEU A 22 1.64 10.87 10.25
C LEU A 22 3.15 10.58 10.23
N LEU A 23 3.53 9.30 10.31
CA LEU A 23 4.94 8.89 10.35
C LEU A 23 5.61 8.93 8.97
N THR A 24 4.84 8.80 7.89
CA THR A 24 5.34 8.80 6.51
C THR A 24 6.05 10.11 6.17
N ALA A 25 5.62 11.24 6.74
CA ALA A 25 6.28 12.53 6.54
C ALA A 25 7.79 12.50 6.88
N GLN A 26 8.19 11.70 7.88
CA GLN A 26 9.56 11.59 8.37
C GLN A 26 10.31 10.36 7.80
N ALA A 27 9.62 9.48 7.09
CA ALA A 27 10.22 8.31 6.47
C ALA A 27 10.79 8.66 5.08
N HIS A 28 11.77 7.89 4.62
CA HIS A 28 12.21 7.90 3.22
C HIS A 28 11.62 6.71 2.45
N VAL A 29 11.33 5.63 3.17
CA VAL A 29 10.91 4.34 2.64
C VAL A 29 9.68 3.86 3.41
N VAL A 30 8.63 3.48 2.69
CA VAL A 30 7.39 2.94 3.27
C VAL A 30 7.16 1.53 2.74
N VAL A 31 7.04 0.56 3.65
CA VAL A 31 7.02 -0.86 3.29
C VAL A 31 5.75 -1.52 3.79
N ARG A 32 5.05 -2.24 2.90
CA ARG A 32 4.04 -3.23 3.27
C ARG A 32 4.71 -4.60 3.32
N PHE A 33 4.68 -5.25 4.47
CA PHE A 33 5.44 -6.48 4.70
C PHE A 33 4.60 -7.78 4.74
N GLN A 34 3.28 -7.67 4.90
CA GLN A 34 2.37 -8.82 4.99
C GLN A 34 0.97 -8.48 4.46
N GLY A 35 0.14 -9.51 4.29
CA GLY A 35 -1.28 -9.40 4.02
C GLY A 35 -1.57 -9.41 2.52
N GLY A 36 -2.71 -8.86 2.11
CA GLY A 36 -3.06 -8.72 0.71
C GLY A 36 -3.94 -7.50 0.46
N ASN A 37 -4.87 -7.65 -0.47
CA ASN A 37 -5.90 -6.66 -0.82
C ASN A 37 -7.12 -6.67 0.13
N ASN A 38 -7.05 -7.40 1.24
CA ASN A 38 -8.11 -7.54 2.24
C ASN A 38 -8.17 -6.38 3.26
N ALA A 39 -7.16 -5.50 3.27
CA ALA A 39 -7.16 -4.28 4.06
C ALA A 39 -7.52 -3.08 3.17
N GLY A 40 -8.20 -2.08 3.74
CA GLY A 40 -8.47 -0.81 3.07
C GLY A 40 -7.98 0.36 3.91
N HIS A 41 -7.01 1.11 3.42
CA HIS A 41 -6.57 2.35 4.04
C HIS A 41 -7.09 3.53 3.23
N THR A 42 -8.04 4.27 3.82
CA THR A 42 -8.57 5.50 3.22
C THR A 42 -7.79 6.72 3.70
N LEU A 43 -7.41 7.60 2.77
CA LEU A 43 -6.83 8.91 3.03
C LEU A 43 -7.62 10.00 2.32
N VAL A 44 -7.61 11.21 2.89
CA VAL A 44 -8.17 12.40 2.27
C VAL A 44 -7.09 13.46 2.18
N VAL A 45 -6.65 13.78 0.96
CA VAL A 45 -5.58 14.75 0.69
C VAL A 45 -6.15 15.84 -0.20
N GLY A 46 -6.11 17.10 0.26
CA GLY A 46 -6.63 18.24 -0.49
C GLY A 46 -8.11 18.10 -0.91
N GLY A 47 -8.92 17.42 -0.09
CA GLY A 47 -10.34 17.14 -0.37
C GLY A 47 -10.59 15.94 -1.31
N LYS A 48 -9.55 15.31 -1.86
CA LYS A 48 -9.67 14.08 -2.66
C LYS A 48 -9.50 12.84 -1.79
N LYS A 49 -10.38 11.86 -1.97
CA LYS A 49 -10.35 10.58 -1.25
C LYS A 49 -9.54 9.54 -2.03
N PHE A 50 -8.57 8.93 -1.38
CA PHE A 50 -7.77 7.82 -1.91
C PHE A 50 -8.01 6.58 -1.06
N ILE A 51 -8.16 5.42 -1.69
CA ILE A 51 -8.35 4.13 -1.01
C ILE A 51 -7.26 3.18 -1.50
N PHE A 52 -6.44 2.71 -0.57
CA PHE A 52 -5.31 1.83 -0.84
C PHE A 52 -5.56 0.44 -0.26
N HIS A 53 -5.42 -0.59 -1.08
CA HIS A 53 -5.46 -1.99 -0.67
C HIS A 53 -4.11 -2.67 -0.76
N LEU A 54 -3.30 -2.42 -1.79
CA LEU A 54 -1.97 -3.02 -1.95
C LEU A 54 -0.84 -1.99 -1.88
N ILE A 55 -0.98 -0.88 -2.59
CA ILE A 55 0.07 0.14 -2.66
C ILE A 55 0.23 0.80 -1.28
N PRO A 56 1.46 0.97 -0.75
CA PRO A 56 1.67 1.77 0.46
C PRO A 56 1.21 3.21 0.25
N SER A 57 0.49 3.79 1.22
CA SER A 57 -0.05 5.16 1.13
C SER A 57 1.02 6.25 0.98
N GLY A 58 2.28 5.94 1.31
CA GLY A 58 3.41 6.82 1.05
C GLY A 58 3.59 7.20 -0.42
N ILE A 59 2.93 6.52 -1.37
CA ILE A 59 2.98 6.84 -2.80
C ILE A 59 2.44 8.25 -3.12
N LEU A 60 1.67 8.84 -2.20
CA LEU A 60 1.17 10.21 -2.33
C LEU A 60 2.25 11.29 -2.12
N TYR A 61 3.41 10.92 -1.56
CA TYR A 61 4.53 11.81 -1.32
C TYR A 61 5.60 11.58 -2.38
N GLU A 62 5.93 12.60 -3.18
CA GLU A 62 6.81 12.48 -4.35
C GLU A 62 8.23 11.98 -4.01
N ASP A 63 8.73 12.31 -2.82
CA ASP A 63 10.08 12.02 -2.34
C ASP A 63 10.21 10.64 -1.65
N LYS A 64 9.15 9.83 -1.62
CA LYS A 64 9.13 8.55 -0.89
C LYS A 64 9.22 7.36 -1.81
N THR A 65 9.97 6.35 -1.36
CA THR A 65 10.00 5.03 -1.99
C THR A 65 9.03 4.09 -1.30
N CYS A 66 8.15 3.47 -2.07
CA CYS A 66 7.18 2.48 -1.60
C CYS A 66 7.61 1.06 -2.01
N LEU A 67 7.54 0.11 -1.07
CA LEU A 67 7.81 -1.30 -1.35
C LEU A 67 6.66 -2.20 -0.92
N ILE A 68 6.34 -3.15 -1.79
CA ILE A 68 5.53 -4.33 -1.49
C ILE A 68 6.49 -5.50 -1.26
N GLY A 69 6.60 -5.92 -0.01
CA GLY A 69 7.52 -6.98 0.44
C GLY A 69 7.04 -8.39 0.08
N ASN A 70 7.94 -9.36 0.22
CA ASN A 70 7.69 -10.75 -0.15
C ASN A 70 6.61 -11.46 0.69
N GLY A 71 6.26 -10.92 1.86
CA GLY A 71 5.20 -11.48 2.71
C GLY A 71 3.78 -11.08 2.28
N VAL A 72 3.65 -10.27 1.23
CA VAL A 72 2.36 -9.84 0.68
C VAL A 72 1.88 -10.84 -0.39
N VAL A 73 0.61 -11.21 -0.35
CA VAL A 73 -0.09 -11.89 -1.45
C VAL A 73 -0.74 -10.82 -2.35
N VAL A 74 -0.35 -10.80 -3.62
CA VAL A 74 -0.67 -9.71 -4.55
C VAL A 74 -1.67 -10.21 -5.59
N ASP A 75 -2.83 -9.56 -5.65
CA ASP A 75 -3.74 -9.68 -6.79
C ASP A 75 -3.30 -8.68 -7.88
N PRO A 76 -2.81 -9.15 -9.05
CA PRO A 76 -2.36 -8.26 -10.11
C PRO A 76 -3.45 -7.34 -10.64
N GLU A 77 -4.70 -7.82 -10.69
CA GLU A 77 -5.82 -7.03 -11.18
C GLU A 77 -6.10 -5.84 -10.26
N VAL A 78 -6.13 -6.08 -8.94
CA VAL A 78 -6.32 -5.02 -7.95
C VAL A 78 -5.15 -4.04 -7.94
N LEU A 79 -3.92 -4.55 -8.06
CA LEU A 79 -2.73 -3.68 -8.11
C LEU A 79 -2.77 -2.75 -9.31
N LEU A 80 -3.09 -3.27 -10.51
CA LEU A 80 -3.18 -2.47 -11.73
C LEU A 80 -4.31 -1.43 -11.64
N GLN A 81 -5.48 -1.82 -11.12
CA GLN A 81 -6.59 -0.89 -10.90
C GLN A 81 -6.22 0.24 -9.92
N GLU A 82 -5.43 -0.03 -8.87
CA GLU A 82 -4.93 1.03 -7.99
C GLU A 82 -3.96 1.97 -8.69
N ILE A 83 -3.06 1.44 -9.53
CA ILE A 83 -2.13 2.24 -10.33
C ILE A 83 -2.91 3.16 -11.28
N ASP A 84 -3.91 2.64 -11.97
CA ASP A 84 -4.74 3.41 -12.90
C ASP A 84 -5.51 4.54 -12.17
N ARG A 85 -6.13 4.24 -11.03
CA ARG A 85 -6.82 5.26 -10.20
C ARG A 85 -5.88 6.35 -9.71
N LEU A 86 -4.64 6.00 -9.36
CA LEU A 86 -3.62 6.98 -8.98
C LEU A 86 -3.23 7.87 -10.16
N ALA A 87 -3.04 7.26 -11.34
CA ALA A 87 -2.73 7.99 -12.57
C ALA A 87 -3.85 8.98 -12.95
N GLU A 88 -5.11 8.57 -12.89
CA GLU A 88 -6.29 9.43 -13.09
C GLU A 88 -6.34 10.61 -12.11
N ALA A 89 -5.88 10.39 -10.87
CA ALA A 89 -5.80 11.43 -9.85
C ALA A 89 -4.59 12.36 -9.99
N GLY A 90 -3.71 12.12 -10.97
CA GLY A 90 -2.48 12.87 -11.21
C GLY A 90 -1.29 12.42 -10.34
N VAL A 91 -1.39 11.26 -9.67
CA VAL A 91 -0.32 10.69 -8.85
C VAL A 91 0.50 9.71 -9.68
N SER A 92 1.77 10.04 -9.90
CA SER A 92 2.62 9.25 -10.81
C SER A 92 3.24 8.03 -10.12
N VAL A 93 2.86 6.82 -10.53
CA VAL A 93 3.47 5.56 -10.07
C VAL A 93 4.58 5.15 -11.05
N GLN A 94 5.72 5.84 -10.97
CA GLN A 94 6.86 5.59 -11.87
C GLN A 94 7.82 4.51 -11.35
N PRO A 95 8.58 3.86 -12.25
CA PRO A 95 9.77 3.10 -11.88
C PRO A 95 10.68 3.95 -10.98
N GLY A 96 11.10 3.39 -9.85
CA GLY A 96 11.86 4.13 -8.83
C GLY A 96 11.06 4.57 -7.61
N ARG A 97 9.72 4.65 -7.73
CA ARG A 97 8.82 5.04 -6.61
C ARG A 97 8.08 3.85 -6.01
N LEU A 98 7.69 2.87 -6.81
CA LEU A 98 7.05 1.65 -6.35
C LEU A 98 7.89 0.44 -6.75
N TYR A 99 8.21 -0.41 -5.77
CA TYR A 99 8.90 -1.68 -5.97
C TYR A 99 8.01 -2.82 -5.49
N LEU A 100 8.00 -3.90 -6.27
CA LEU A 100 7.35 -5.16 -5.91
C LEU A 100 8.43 -6.23 -5.76
N SER A 101 8.41 -6.95 -4.63
CA SER A 101 9.30 -8.10 -4.44
C SER A 101 8.99 -9.20 -5.45
N GLU A 102 10.02 -9.71 -6.12
CA GLU A 102 9.93 -10.90 -6.99
C GLU A 102 9.46 -12.17 -6.27
N LYS A 103 9.51 -12.18 -4.93
CA LYS A 103 9.11 -13.29 -4.06
C LYS A 103 7.71 -13.13 -3.47
N ALA A 104 6.97 -12.08 -3.85
CA ALA A 104 5.58 -11.94 -3.47
C ALA A 104 4.73 -13.01 -4.19
N HIS A 105 3.83 -13.65 -3.46
CA HIS A 105 2.94 -14.66 -4.04
C HIS A 105 1.77 -13.99 -4.76
N LEU A 106 1.24 -14.66 -5.79
CA LEU A 106 0.13 -14.13 -6.58
C LEU A 106 -1.23 -14.70 -6.14
N ILE A 107 -2.21 -13.81 -6.02
CA ILE A 107 -3.62 -14.18 -5.98
C ILE A 107 -4.08 -14.38 -7.42
N MET A 108 -4.63 -15.57 -7.70
CA MET A 108 -5.06 -15.98 -9.03
C MET A 108 -6.58 -16.09 -9.04
N PRO A 109 -7.25 -16.03 -10.21
CA PRO A 109 -8.70 -16.10 -10.28
C PRO A 109 -9.31 -17.32 -9.58
N TYR A 110 -8.62 -18.47 -9.62
CA TYR A 110 -9.08 -19.67 -8.92
C TYR A 110 -8.93 -19.60 -7.40
N HIS A 111 -7.99 -18.81 -6.86
CA HIS A 111 -7.95 -18.55 -5.41
C HIS A 111 -9.21 -17.80 -4.97
N LYS A 112 -9.63 -16.79 -5.75
CA LYS A 112 -10.87 -16.01 -5.51
C LYS A 112 -12.15 -16.83 -5.68
N ALA A 113 -12.12 -17.89 -6.48
CA ALA A 113 -13.28 -18.77 -6.71
C ALA A 113 -13.41 -19.88 -5.65
N LEU A 114 -12.33 -20.17 -4.91
CA LEU A 114 -12.29 -21.17 -3.85
C LEU A 114 -12.67 -20.59 -2.48
N ASP A 115 -12.32 -19.32 -2.25
CA ASP A 115 -12.68 -18.53 -1.06
C ASP A 115 -14.13 -18.01 -1.16
#